data_AF-A0A517MHG7-F1
#
_entry.id   AF-A0A517MHG7-F1
#
_cell.length_a   1.000
_cell.length_b   1.000
_cell.length_c   1.000
_cell.angle_alpha   90.00
_cell.angle_beta   90.00
_cell.angle_gamma   90.00
#
_symmetry.space_group_name_H-M   'P 1'
#
loop_
_entity.id
_entity.type
_entity.pdbx_description
1 polymer ?
#
loop_
_entity_poly.entity_id
_entity_poly.type
_entity_poly.pdbx_seq_one_letter_code
_entity_poly.pdbx_strand_id
1 'polypeptide(L)'
;MRYPPCAFFLCLAVLFGNVLSAADLTVQQRQRVAAPEAHQAVAVDAASFFAISNQAITRYDKSTNEPLVAWKAEEDAGIKHLNSGVVVDGRLYCAHSNWPATPLNNTIEVFDAESLKHLESLPFEKSTGAINWVDRHRDSWWVVYAFYGADEAARTKLIRYDDDWKPIAEFTFPENVVKRFLPNSNSGGSFGPNGRLFVTGHDHPELYVLDVPAESGTLTYKTTIAAPITGQGIAWDRSDIGTLFGIDRRQKEVVSMRLSHSDEYAELQRSVEWIRHPDNPVIPPREGEFDSYRCMNPWAVREGNQYRVYYSGAGADRKQRLAYAVADVDDLTDWKRTEPLFDTGAAGAFDALWCVLPHAIQTKDKGWNLYYTGNSGKGAGLSAFPGIGVATSKDGLNWKRYSEQPVLSRSMKHGDPDAIGIAGGSVQRLRQEDGTEKWFFYYTGCPTIGTTHELHQQKTICLAVSDDGIEWTKKGVVMTRNPDRDYENIAVAGPVVLQDPDGLFRMWYSAIGSRHMYYSICYAESDDGIHWRRGPEVGDNLQLLPTGNGWEKQMVEYPSVLREGDHLRLFYCGNGYGRAGIGTAVSK
;
A
#
# COMPACT_ATOMS: atom_id res chain seq x y z
N MET A 1 -37.88 -6.98 67.82
CA MET A 1 -36.57 -7.57 67.42
C MET A 1 -36.60 -7.76 65.91
N ARG A 2 -35.87 -6.91 65.19
CA ARG A 2 -35.75 -6.91 63.72
C ARG A 2 -34.44 -7.62 63.38
N TYR A 3 -34.49 -8.62 62.50
CA TYR A 3 -33.31 -9.21 61.86
C TYR A 3 -32.85 -8.31 60.69
N PRO A 4 -31.55 -8.23 60.39
CA PRO A 4 -30.99 -7.28 59.42
C PRO A 4 -31.15 -7.77 57.98
N PRO A 5 -31.10 -6.87 56.98
CA PRO A 5 -31.20 -7.24 55.57
C PRO A 5 -29.87 -7.77 55.02
N CYS A 6 -29.93 -8.83 54.22
CA CYS A 6 -28.84 -9.35 53.39
C CYS A 6 -28.36 -8.28 52.42
N ALA A 7 -27.07 -7.93 52.51
CA ALA A 7 -26.39 -7.13 51.50
C ALA A 7 -26.16 -7.97 50.24
N PHE A 8 -26.84 -7.61 49.15
CA PHE A 8 -26.46 -8.04 47.80
C PHE A 8 -25.17 -7.34 47.42
N PHE A 9 -24.06 -8.09 47.35
CA PHE A 9 -22.86 -7.63 46.67
C PHE A 9 -23.15 -7.63 45.16
N LEU A 10 -23.45 -6.44 44.63
CA LEU A 10 -23.45 -6.19 43.20
C LEU A 10 -21.98 -6.18 42.75
N CYS A 11 -21.50 -7.29 42.19
CA CYS A 11 -20.24 -7.28 41.43
C CYS A 11 -20.43 -6.37 40.22
N LEU A 12 -19.95 -5.13 40.32
CA LEU A 12 -19.71 -4.28 39.16
C LEU A 12 -18.65 -4.99 38.31
N ALA A 13 -19.07 -5.68 37.26
CA ALA A 13 -18.18 -6.02 36.17
C ALA A 13 -17.76 -4.71 35.50
N VAL A 14 -16.60 -4.19 35.90
CA VAL A 14 -15.96 -3.11 35.16
C VAL A 14 -15.49 -3.72 33.84
N LEU A 15 -16.32 -3.59 32.81
CA LEU A 15 -15.89 -3.74 31.42
C LEU A 15 -14.90 -2.60 31.15
N PHE A 16 -13.63 -2.81 31.46
CA PHE A 16 -12.56 -2.11 30.76
C PHE A 16 -12.61 -2.58 29.32
N GLY A 17 -13.45 -1.92 28.51
CA GLY A 17 -13.20 -1.86 27.09
C GLY A 17 -11.83 -1.23 26.95
N ASN A 18 -10.82 -2.02 26.61
CA ASN A 18 -9.57 -1.46 26.12
C ASN A 18 -9.95 -0.65 24.88
N VAL A 19 -10.01 0.67 25.04
CA VAL A 19 -9.91 1.57 23.91
C VAL A 19 -8.47 1.38 23.43
N LEU A 20 -8.28 0.42 22.53
CA LEU A 20 -7.01 0.21 21.87
C LEU A 20 -6.72 1.51 21.12
N SER A 21 -5.70 2.24 21.58
CA SER A 21 -5.21 3.41 20.87
C SER A 21 -4.69 2.94 19.52
N ALA A 22 -5.09 3.61 18.44
CA ALA A 22 -4.50 3.37 17.14
C ALA A 22 -2.98 3.58 17.23
N ALA A 23 -2.21 2.72 16.54
CA ALA A 23 -0.76 2.83 16.53
C ALA A 23 -0.34 4.16 15.87
N ASP A 24 0.66 4.82 16.45
CA ASP A 24 1.17 6.08 15.91
C ASP A 24 2.09 5.81 14.72
N LEU A 25 1.97 6.61 13.66
CA LEU A 25 2.89 6.54 12.54
C LEU A 25 4.31 6.91 12.99
N THR A 26 5.29 6.17 12.50
CA THR A 26 6.72 6.39 12.79
C THR A 26 7.54 6.28 11.51
N VAL A 27 8.83 6.59 11.60
CA VAL A 27 9.80 6.31 10.54
C VAL A 27 11.00 5.57 11.13
N GLN A 28 11.51 4.59 10.39
CA GLN A 28 12.73 3.86 10.74
C GLN A 28 13.87 4.36 9.86
N GLN A 29 14.93 4.91 10.48
CA GLN A 29 16.14 5.30 9.74
C GLN A 29 16.74 4.06 9.06
N ARG A 30 17.10 4.19 7.78
CA ARG A 30 17.73 3.11 7.00
C ARG A 30 19.20 3.41 6.78
N GLN A 31 19.51 4.59 6.26
CA GLN A 31 20.87 4.96 5.90
C GLN A 31 21.11 6.46 6.04
N ARG A 32 22.38 6.81 6.29
CA ARG A 32 22.92 8.17 6.17
C ARG A 32 24.05 8.15 5.15
N VAL A 33 24.05 9.12 4.25
CA VAL A 33 25.06 9.27 3.21
C VAL A 33 25.63 10.68 3.25
N ALA A 34 26.95 10.79 3.36
CA ALA A 34 27.63 12.08 3.28
C ALA A 34 27.43 12.70 1.89
N ALA A 35 26.86 13.91 1.86
CA ALA A 35 26.58 14.64 0.64
C ALA A 35 26.78 16.14 0.91
N PRO A 36 27.92 16.74 0.50
CA PRO A 36 28.25 18.13 0.80
C PRO A 36 27.17 19.15 0.39
N GLU A 37 26.38 18.81 -0.64
CA GLU A 37 25.30 19.60 -1.18
C GLU A 37 23.97 19.45 -0.42
N ALA A 38 23.86 18.54 0.56
CA ALA A 38 22.65 18.33 1.37
C ALA A 38 22.38 19.53 2.30
N HIS A 39 21.87 20.62 1.72
CA HIS A 39 21.66 21.88 2.40
C HIS A 39 20.22 22.37 2.30
N GLN A 40 19.60 22.22 1.13
CA GLN A 40 18.22 22.65 0.90
C GLN A 40 17.25 21.49 0.80
N ALA A 41 17.58 20.46 0.03
CA ALA A 41 16.66 19.37 -0.21
C ALA A 41 17.34 18.10 -0.70
N VAL A 42 16.50 17.11 -0.94
CA VAL A 42 16.80 15.89 -1.67
C VAL A 42 15.70 15.62 -2.69
N ALA A 43 16.06 15.06 -3.84
CA ALA A 43 15.13 14.41 -4.77
C ALA A 43 15.55 12.96 -4.99
N VAL A 44 14.68 12.13 -5.56
CA VAL A 44 14.95 10.70 -5.74
C VAL A 44 14.26 10.16 -6.99
N ASP A 45 14.94 9.27 -7.69
CA ASP A 45 14.39 8.45 -8.77
C ASP A 45 14.65 6.95 -8.52
N ALA A 46 14.44 6.11 -9.54
CA ALA A 46 14.60 4.66 -9.44
C ALA A 46 16.02 4.18 -9.05
N ALA A 47 17.06 4.88 -9.48
CA ALA A 47 18.46 4.45 -9.33
C ALA A 47 19.30 5.43 -8.51
N SER A 48 18.84 6.67 -8.35
CA SER A 48 19.63 7.77 -7.82
C SER A 48 18.88 8.61 -6.79
N PHE A 49 19.64 9.25 -5.92
CA PHE A 49 19.16 10.40 -5.13
C PHE A 49 19.99 11.63 -5.49
N PHE A 50 19.41 12.81 -5.27
CA PHE A 50 19.97 14.10 -5.66
C PHE A 50 20.09 14.98 -4.42
N ALA A 51 21.30 15.29 -3.98
CA ALA A 51 21.51 16.25 -2.91
C ALA A 51 21.48 17.67 -3.49
N ILE A 52 20.63 18.53 -2.93
CA ILE A 52 20.34 19.86 -3.48
C ILE A 52 20.74 20.92 -2.46
N SER A 53 21.57 21.86 -2.92
CA SER A 53 21.94 23.08 -2.19
C SER A 53 21.35 24.32 -2.89
N ASN A 54 21.67 25.51 -2.37
CA ASN A 54 21.24 26.78 -2.96
C ASN A 54 21.53 26.91 -4.47
N GLN A 55 22.69 26.41 -4.92
CA GLN A 55 23.24 26.66 -6.25
C GLN A 55 24.00 25.46 -6.81
N ALA A 56 23.83 24.28 -6.23
CA ALA A 56 24.48 23.06 -6.71
C ALA A 56 23.61 21.84 -6.44
N ILE A 57 23.70 20.87 -7.34
CA ILE A 57 23.01 19.59 -7.28
C ILE A 57 24.05 18.50 -7.56
N THR A 58 24.12 17.48 -6.72
CA THR A 58 24.90 16.27 -7.01
C THR A 58 23.98 15.06 -7.03
N ARG A 59 24.02 14.31 -8.13
CA ARG A 59 23.35 13.03 -8.30
C ARG A 59 24.25 11.92 -7.78
N TYR A 60 23.69 11.03 -6.97
CA TYR A 60 24.36 9.88 -6.37
C TYR A 60 23.69 8.58 -6.77
N ASP A 61 24.44 7.51 -6.89
CA ASP A 61 23.88 6.16 -7.04
C ASP A 61 23.31 5.65 -5.71
N LYS A 62 22.08 5.13 -5.69
CA LYS A 62 21.44 4.62 -4.45
C LYS A 62 22.08 3.35 -3.91
N SER A 63 22.74 2.56 -4.75
CA SER A 63 23.32 1.28 -4.36
C SER A 63 24.73 1.43 -3.81
N THR A 64 25.57 2.26 -4.45
CA THR A 64 26.97 2.45 -4.06
C THR A 64 27.17 3.68 -3.18
N ASN A 65 26.24 4.65 -3.23
CA ASN A 65 26.35 5.97 -2.60
C ASN A 65 27.44 6.86 -3.19
N GLU A 66 28.00 6.48 -4.35
CA GLU A 66 29.02 7.26 -5.03
C GLU A 66 28.38 8.42 -5.82
N PRO A 67 29.03 9.60 -5.86
CA PRO A 67 28.59 10.69 -6.72
C PRO A 67 28.77 10.32 -8.19
N LEU A 68 27.76 10.62 -9.00
CA LEU A 68 27.72 10.31 -10.43
C LEU A 68 27.98 11.56 -11.28
N VAL A 69 27.18 12.60 -11.06
CA VAL A 69 27.21 13.85 -11.82
C VAL A 69 26.93 15.00 -10.87
N ALA A 70 27.65 16.10 -11.03
CA ALA A 70 27.45 17.31 -10.26
C ALA A 70 27.19 18.49 -11.20
N TRP A 71 26.28 19.36 -10.77
CA TRP A 71 25.99 20.63 -11.42
C TRP A 71 26.14 21.75 -10.39
N LYS A 72 26.65 22.89 -10.84
CA LYS A 72 26.75 24.12 -10.06
C LYS A 72 26.35 25.30 -10.94
N ALA A 73 25.57 26.22 -10.38
CA ALA A 73 25.17 27.43 -11.06
C ALA A 73 26.38 28.30 -11.43
N GLU A 74 26.35 28.88 -12.62
CA GLU A 74 27.27 29.96 -12.99
C GLU A 74 26.96 31.22 -12.17
N GLU A 75 27.96 32.08 -11.95
CA GLU A 75 27.82 33.27 -11.07
C GLU A 75 26.65 34.18 -11.47
N ASP A 76 26.35 34.24 -12.76
CA ASP A 76 25.37 35.16 -13.36
C ASP A 76 24.03 34.48 -13.68
N ALA A 77 23.86 33.19 -13.35
CA ALA A 77 22.70 32.39 -13.75
C ALA A 77 21.38 32.79 -13.05
N GLY A 78 21.41 33.73 -12.11
CA GLY A 78 20.21 34.17 -11.37
C GLY A 78 19.66 33.15 -10.36
N ILE A 79 20.23 31.93 -10.29
CA ILE A 79 19.86 30.90 -9.33
C ILE A 79 20.39 31.27 -7.94
N LYS A 80 19.51 31.32 -6.93
CA LYS A 80 19.83 31.77 -5.57
C LYS A 80 19.52 30.71 -4.53
N HIS A 81 18.30 30.18 -4.56
CA HIS A 81 17.87 29.12 -3.66
C HIS A 81 17.08 28.07 -4.42
N LEU A 82 17.70 26.92 -4.72
CA LEU A 82 16.99 25.71 -5.10
C LEU A 82 16.47 25.04 -3.82
N ASN A 83 15.16 25.15 -3.57
CA ASN A 83 14.54 24.83 -2.29
C ASN A 83 14.02 23.38 -2.20
N SER A 84 13.72 22.74 -3.33
CA SER A 84 13.29 21.33 -3.41
C SER A 84 13.67 20.67 -4.73
N GLY A 85 13.38 19.38 -4.87
CA GLY A 85 13.37 18.71 -6.17
C GLY A 85 12.40 17.53 -6.22
N VAL A 86 11.79 17.29 -7.37
CA VAL A 86 11.04 16.06 -7.68
C VAL A 86 11.44 15.56 -9.07
N VAL A 87 11.63 14.24 -9.22
CA VAL A 87 11.90 13.62 -10.52
C VAL A 87 10.59 13.12 -11.13
N VAL A 88 10.27 13.58 -12.33
CA VAL A 88 9.08 13.17 -13.10
C VAL A 88 9.51 12.95 -14.55
N ASP A 89 9.25 11.76 -15.09
CA ASP A 89 9.54 11.40 -16.49
C ASP A 89 10.97 11.75 -16.96
N GLY A 90 11.96 11.43 -16.12
CA GLY A 90 13.39 11.66 -16.42
C GLY A 90 13.85 13.11 -16.27
N ARG A 91 12.99 14.01 -15.78
CA ARG A 91 13.33 15.41 -15.52
C ARG A 91 13.27 15.70 -14.02
N LEU A 92 14.26 16.44 -13.54
CA LEU A 92 14.33 16.95 -12.16
C LEU A 92 13.76 18.37 -12.15
N TYR A 93 12.63 18.56 -11.46
CA TYR A 93 11.96 19.84 -11.28
C TYR A 93 12.34 20.41 -9.91
N CYS A 94 13.06 21.53 -9.89
CA CYS A 94 13.52 22.18 -8.67
C CYS A 94 12.77 23.48 -8.40
N ALA A 95 12.17 23.58 -7.22
CA ALA A 95 11.60 24.83 -6.73
C ALA A 95 12.71 25.88 -6.54
N HIS A 96 12.56 27.06 -7.13
CA HIS A 96 13.50 28.17 -6.96
C HIS A 96 12.82 29.46 -6.51
N SER A 97 13.53 30.20 -5.66
CA SER A 97 13.21 31.59 -5.36
C SER A 97 14.48 32.44 -5.21
N ASN A 98 14.35 33.74 -5.47
CA ASN A 98 15.39 34.74 -5.22
C ASN A 98 15.32 35.39 -3.82
N TRP A 99 14.58 34.80 -2.88
CA TRP A 99 14.46 35.31 -1.50
C TRP A 99 15.83 35.64 -0.88
N PRO A 100 15.99 36.72 -0.08
CA PRO A 100 14.99 37.72 0.32
C PRO A 100 14.87 38.92 -0.63
N ALA A 101 15.36 38.81 -1.87
CA ALA A 101 15.31 39.93 -2.81
C ALA A 101 13.87 40.32 -3.19
N THR A 102 13.66 41.61 -3.48
CA THR A 102 12.37 42.18 -3.92
C THR A 102 12.56 42.93 -5.25
N PRO A 103 11.67 42.76 -6.26
CA PRO A 103 10.52 41.86 -6.26
C PRO A 103 10.93 40.39 -6.23
N LEU A 104 10.07 39.57 -5.63
CA LEU A 104 10.26 38.13 -5.57
C LEU A 104 10.01 37.53 -6.95
N ASN A 105 11.01 36.80 -7.44
CA ASN A 105 10.95 36.05 -8.68
C ASN A 105 11.06 34.57 -8.31
N ASN A 106 10.02 33.81 -8.66
CA ASN A 106 9.97 32.39 -8.45
C ASN A 106 9.98 31.67 -9.80
N THR A 107 10.67 30.54 -9.84
CA THR A 107 10.70 29.67 -11.01
C THR A 107 10.65 28.22 -10.56
N ILE A 108 10.30 27.32 -11.49
CA ILE A 108 10.71 25.93 -11.41
C ILE A 108 11.85 25.73 -12.40
N GLU A 109 13.03 25.38 -11.90
CA GLU A 109 14.20 25.08 -12.71
C GLU A 109 14.16 23.60 -13.09
N VAL A 110 14.23 23.30 -14.38
CA VAL A 110 14.10 21.94 -14.90
C VAL A 110 15.44 21.46 -15.42
N PHE A 111 15.87 20.31 -14.94
CA PHE A 111 17.10 19.65 -15.35
C PHE A 111 16.79 18.29 -15.96
N ASP A 112 17.62 17.86 -16.89
CA ASP A 112 17.68 16.44 -17.25
C ASP A 112 18.19 15.65 -16.04
N ALA A 113 17.42 14.67 -15.56
CA ALA A 113 17.74 13.99 -14.30
C ALA A 113 19.01 13.12 -14.42
N GLU A 114 19.36 12.65 -15.61
CA GLU A 114 20.53 11.81 -15.80
C GLU A 114 21.83 12.62 -15.83
N SER A 115 21.85 13.70 -16.62
CA SER A 115 23.04 14.51 -16.90
C SER A 115 23.14 15.80 -16.07
N LEU A 116 22.08 16.18 -15.34
CA LEU A 116 21.93 17.47 -14.65
C LEU A 116 22.11 18.69 -15.57
N LYS A 117 21.94 18.51 -16.88
CA LYS A 117 21.90 19.64 -17.81
C LYS A 117 20.64 20.44 -17.55
N HIS A 118 20.78 21.74 -17.29
CA HIS A 118 19.66 22.66 -17.22
C HIS A 118 18.93 22.72 -18.58
N LEU A 119 17.61 22.56 -18.55
CA LEU A 119 16.77 22.46 -19.74
C LEU A 119 15.93 23.72 -19.94
N GLU A 120 15.28 24.18 -18.88
CA GLU A 120 14.39 25.35 -18.92
C GLU A 120 14.15 25.92 -17.52
N SER A 121 13.78 27.19 -17.48
CA SER A 121 13.29 27.88 -16.29
C SER A 121 11.83 28.25 -16.52
N LEU A 122 10.92 27.74 -15.69
CA LEU A 122 9.49 27.99 -15.79
C LEU A 122 9.12 29.15 -14.85
N PRO A 123 8.86 30.37 -15.36
CA PRO A 123 8.59 31.53 -14.51
C PRO A 123 7.18 31.50 -13.95
N PHE A 124 7.04 31.92 -12.70
CA PHE A 124 5.75 32.13 -12.05
C PHE A 124 5.45 33.62 -11.93
N GLU A 125 4.17 33.94 -11.82
CA GLU A 125 3.74 35.31 -11.55
C GLU A 125 4.41 35.84 -10.29
N LYS A 126 4.71 37.15 -10.30
CA LYS A 126 5.27 37.82 -9.13
C LYS A 126 4.30 37.66 -7.96
N SER A 127 4.77 36.98 -6.93
CA SER A 127 4.01 36.71 -5.73
C SER A 127 4.68 37.36 -4.52
N THR A 128 3.97 37.39 -3.40
CA THR A 128 4.53 37.85 -2.12
C THR A 128 5.21 36.73 -1.33
N GLY A 129 5.17 35.47 -1.79
CA GLY A 129 5.69 34.30 -1.07
C GLY A 129 6.65 33.47 -1.92
N ALA A 130 7.69 32.92 -1.31
CA ALA A 130 8.75 32.16 -1.98
C ALA A 130 8.29 30.74 -2.31
N ILE A 131 8.57 30.26 -3.51
CA ILE A 131 8.32 28.86 -3.84
C ILE A 131 9.38 28.00 -3.15
N ASN A 132 8.94 27.20 -2.18
CA ASN A 132 9.84 26.37 -1.37
C ASN A 132 9.86 24.92 -1.79
N TRP A 133 8.76 24.39 -2.32
CA TRP A 133 8.78 23.05 -2.91
C TRP A 133 7.73 22.85 -3.99
N VAL A 134 8.04 21.88 -4.85
CA VAL A 134 7.17 21.32 -5.89
C VAL A 134 7.12 19.79 -5.77
N ASP A 135 5.94 19.20 -5.95
CA ASP A 135 5.75 17.74 -6.06
C ASP A 135 4.68 17.43 -7.13
N ARG A 136 4.67 16.18 -7.61
CA ARG A 136 3.71 15.67 -8.58
C ARG A 136 2.86 14.59 -7.92
N HIS A 137 1.54 14.78 -7.90
CA HIS A 137 0.62 13.82 -7.31
C HIS A 137 -0.74 13.84 -8.00
N ARG A 138 -1.25 12.65 -8.37
CA ARG A 138 -2.59 12.43 -8.98
C ARG A 138 -2.92 13.42 -10.09
N ASP A 139 -2.10 13.43 -11.14
CA ASP A 139 -2.32 14.29 -12.32
C ASP A 139 -2.30 15.81 -12.07
N SER A 140 -1.79 16.26 -10.91
CA SER A 140 -1.55 17.68 -10.65
C SER A 140 -0.12 17.96 -10.16
N TRP A 141 0.32 19.19 -10.42
CA TRP A 141 1.47 19.79 -9.77
C TRP A 141 1.04 20.46 -8.47
N TRP A 142 1.90 20.38 -7.46
CA TRP A 142 1.63 20.92 -6.13
C TRP A 142 2.80 21.78 -5.71
N VAL A 143 2.54 23.05 -5.39
CA VAL A 143 3.59 24.03 -5.10
C VAL A 143 3.24 24.80 -3.84
N VAL A 144 4.19 24.89 -2.90
CA VAL A 144 4.01 25.74 -1.72
C VAL A 144 4.60 27.13 -1.95
N TYR A 145 3.87 28.14 -1.47
CA TYR A 145 4.33 29.52 -1.34
C TYR A 145 4.54 29.81 0.14
N ALA A 146 5.80 29.92 0.54
CA ALA A 146 6.25 30.19 1.89
C ALA A 146 6.34 31.69 2.18
N PHE A 147 5.88 32.07 3.35
CA PHE A 147 5.96 33.42 3.88
C PHE A 147 6.81 33.41 5.15
N TYR A 148 7.84 34.25 5.18
CA TYR A 148 8.83 34.26 6.26
C TYR A 148 8.57 35.40 7.25
N GLY A 149 8.76 35.10 8.53
CA GLY A 149 8.50 36.01 9.64
C GLY A 149 7.34 35.52 10.49
N ALA A 150 7.41 35.78 11.80
CA ALA A 150 6.46 35.24 12.77
C ALA A 150 5.01 35.63 12.48
N ASP A 151 4.80 36.85 12.01
CA ASP A 151 3.46 37.39 11.70
C ASP A 151 2.99 37.01 10.28
N GLU A 152 3.90 36.47 9.44
CA GLU A 152 3.68 36.20 8.03
C GLU A 152 3.50 34.71 7.72
N ALA A 153 4.07 33.83 8.55
CA ALA A 153 4.06 32.38 8.32
C ALA A 153 2.66 31.78 8.13
N ALA A 154 1.62 32.37 8.73
CA ALA A 154 0.22 31.97 8.56
C ALA A 154 -0.32 32.16 7.14
N ARG A 155 0.33 32.98 6.30
CA ARG A 155 0.00 33.17 4.89
C ARG A 155 0.55 32.06 3.99
N THR A 156 1.39 31.19 4.53
CA THR A 156 1.95 30.04 3.82
C THR A 156 0.83 29.16 3.28
N LYS A 157 0.90 28.86 1.99
CA LYS A 157 -0.17 28.17 1.28
C LYS A 157 0.35 27.20 0.25
N LEU A 158 -0.42 26.13 0.06
CA LEU A 158 -0.22 25.13 -0.97
C LEU A 158 -1.17 25.42 -2.12
N ILE A 159 -0.70 25.35 -3.36
CA ILE A 159 -1.53 25.53 -4.55
C ILE A 159 -1.39 24.29 -5.44
N ARG A 160 -2.53 23.78 -5.90
CA ARG A 160 -2.64 22.72 -6.91
C ARG A 160 -2.73 23.33 -8.29
N TYR A 161 -1.97 22.83 -9.24
CA TYR A 161 -1.90 23.29 -10.64
C TYR A 161 -2.19 22.15 -11.61
N ASP A 162 -2.71 22.48 -12.80
CA ASP A 162 -2.80 21.56 -13.93
C ASP A 162 -1.42 21.40 -14.62
N ASP A 163 -1.36 20.58 -15.67
CA ASP A 163 -0.14 20.34 -16.44
C ASP A 163 0.34 21.58 -17.24
N ASP A 164 -0.52 22.60 -17.42
CA ASP A 164 -0.18 23.89 -18.01
C ASP A 164 0.28 24.93 -16.96
N TRP A 165 0.48 24.51 -15.70
CA TRP A 165 0.81 25.39 -14.57
C TRP A 165 -0.23 26.48 -14.30
N LYS A 166 -1.52 26.21 -14.56
CA LYS A 166 -2.63 27.08 -14.14
C LYS A 166 -3.15 26.64 -12.76
N PRO A 167 -3.35 27.58 -11.82
CA PRO A 167 -3.82 27.22 -10.48
C PRO A 167 -5.26 26.72 -10.52
N ILE A 168 -5.52 25.58 -9.89
CA ILE A 168 -6.83 24.92 -9.79
C ILE A 168 -7.44 25.14 -8.40
N ALA A 169 -6.64 25.01 -7.33
CA ALA A 169 -7.12 25.08 -5.95
C ALA A 169 -6.03 25.59 -5.00
N GLU A 170 -6.45 26.23 -3.92
CA GLU A 170 -5.58 26.83 -2.90
C GLU A 170 -5.90 26.27 -1.51
N PHE A 171 -4.85 25.98 -0.74
CA PHE A 171 -4.97 25.37 0.57
C PHE A 171 -4.12 26.07 1.62
N THR A 172 -4.67 26.21 2.83
CA THR A 172 -3.97 26.79 3.99
C THR A 172 -3.55 25.72 4.99
N PHE A 173 -2.45 25.97 5.70
CA PHE A 173 -2.00 25.09 6.77
C PHE A 173 -2.77 25.37 8.06
N PRO A 174 -3.09 24.35 8.87
CA PRO A 174 -3.76 24.55 10.15
C PRO A 174 -2.82 25.23 11.16
N GLU A 175 -3.39 26.04 12.06
CA GLU A 175 -2.64 26.91 12.97
C GLU A 175 -1.62 26.15 13.83
N ASN A 176 -1.97 24.94 14.29
CA ASN A 176 -1.09 24.11 15.10
C ASN A 176 0.18 23.68 14.34
N VAL A 177 0.11 23.51 13.02
CA VAL A 177 1.26 23.18 12.17
C VAL A 177 2.04 24.44 11.83
N VAL A 178 1.38 25.55 11.52
CA VAL A 178 2.03 26.86 11.28
C VAL A 178 2.91 27.27 12.46
N LYS A 179 2.42 27.09 13.70
CA LYS A 179 3.20 27.37 14.92
C LYS A 179 4.50 26.58 14.99
N ARG A 180 4.55 25.38 14.40
CA ARG A 180 5.75 24.54 14.34
C ARG A 180 6.71 24.92 13.20
N PHE A 181 6.29 25.77 12.26
CA PHE A 181 7.17 26.30 11.22
C PHE A 181 7.99 27.52 11.70
N LEU A 182 7.54 28.18 12.76
CA LEU A 182 8.15 29.38 13.29
C LEU A 182 9.59 29.13 13.79
N PRO A 183 10.49 30.13 13.65
CA PRO A 183 10.25 31.51 13.16
C PRO A 183 10.25 31.63 11.62
N ASN A 184 10.49 30.52 10.91
CA ASN A 184 10.58 30.49 9.46
C ASN A 184 9.22 30.16 8.84
N SER A 185 9.18 29.20 7.91
CA SER A 185 7.99 28.80 7.16
C SER A 185 8.02 27.30 6.82
N ASN A 186 7.11 26.83 5.98
CA ASN A 186 7.17 25.48 5.44
C ASN A 186 8.34 25.35 4.45
N SER A 187 9.20 24.36 4.65
CA SER A 187 10.40 24.18 3.82
C SER A 187 10.32 23.00 2.87
N GLY A 188 9.59 21.94 3.24
CA GLY A 188 9.51 20.73 2.44
C GLY A 188 8.10 20.15 2.45
N GLY A 189 7.79 19.40 1.41
CA GLY A 189 6.54 18.68 1.28
C GLY A 189 6.60 17.63 0.20
N SER A 190 5.99 16.47 0.45
CA SER A 190 5.80 15.44 -0.56
C SER A 190 4.66 14.47 -0.18
N PHE A 191 3.95 13.95 -1.18
CA PHE A 191 2.82 13.03 -0.99
C PHE A 191 3.27 11.59 -0.76
N GLY A 192 2.83 10.97 0.34
CA GLY A 192 3.19 9.60 0.71
C GLY A 192 2.33 8.51 0.07
N PRO A 193 2.67 7.22 0.30
CA PRO A 193 2.02 6.07 -0.33
C PRO A 193 0.58 5.79 0.14
N ASN A 194 0.13 6.49 1.17
CA ASN A 194 -1.26 6.51 1.65
C ASN A 194 -2.07 7.70 1.08
N GLY A 195 -1.48 8.49 0.17
CA GLY A 195 -2.09 9.68 -0.42
C GLY A 195 -2.13 10.90 0.52
N ARG A 196 -1.53 10.82 1.72
CA ARG A 196 -1.41 11.96 2.63
C ARG A 196 -0.21 12.82 2.26
N LEU A 197 -0.30 14.11 2.58
CA LEU A 197 0.78 15.06 2.42
C LEU A 197 1.66 15.06 3.69
N PHE A 198 2.96 14.89 3.52
CA PHE A 198 3.96 15.01 4.58
C PHE A 198 4.71 16.30 4.37
N VAL A 199 4.88 17.11 5.41
CA VAL A 199 5.59 18.41 5.33
C VAL A 199 6.55 18.62 6.49
N THR A 200 7.52 19.50 6.28
CA THR A 200 8.55 19.88 7.26
C THR A 200 8.63 21.40 7.44
N GLY A 201 9.07 21.84 8.62
CA GLY A 201 9.60 23.18 8.81
C GLY A 201 11.09 23.24 8.43
N HIS A 202 11.79 24.29 8.86
CA HIS A 202 13.23 24.45 8.60
C HIS A 202 14.15 23.80 9.64
N ASP A 203 13.64 23.51 10.84
CA ASP A 203 14.49 23.30 12.01
C ASP A 203 14.14 22.06 12.85
N HIS A 204 12.84 21.75 12.98
CA HIS A 204 12.40 20.66 13.83
C HIS A 204 12.63 19.29 13.16
N PRO A 205 13.07 18.27 13.93
CA PRO A 205 13.22 16.89 13.46
C PRO A 205 11.86 16.18 13.40
N GLU A 206 10.93 16.76 12.63
CA GLU A 206 9.52 16.37 12.60
C GLU A 206 8.93 16.40 11.19
N LEU A 207 8.04 15.45 10.92
CA LEU A 207 7.16 15.42 9.76
C LEU A 207 5.72 15.66 10.22
N TYR A 208 5.01 16.59 9.59
CA TYR A 208 3.59 16.83 9.86
C TYR A 208 2.75 16.18 8.75
N VAL A 209 1.84 15.30 9.15
CA VAL A 209 1.01 14.51 8.22
C VAL A 209 -0.37 15.16 8.08
N LEU A 210 -0.78 15.40 6.84
CA LEU A 210 -1.96 16.19 6.48
C LEU A 210 -2.83 15.45 5.47
N ASP A 211 -4.15 15.50 5.66
CA ASP A 211 -5.11 15.20 4.59
C ASP A 211 -5.36 16.48 3.77
N VAL A 212 -5.43 16.32 2.44
CA VAL A 212 -5.76 17.40 1.51
C VAL A 212 -7.21 17.24 1.05
N PRO A 213 -8.07 18.25 1.24
CA PRO A 213 -9.45 18.20 0.72
C PRO A 213 -9.46 18.21 -0.81
N ALA A 214 -10.58 17.77 -1.42
CA ALA A 214 -10.72 17.71 -2.88
C ALA A 214 -10.69 19.10 -3.54
N GLU A 215 -11.28 20.08 -2.86
CA GLU A 215 -11.40 21.48 -3.27
C GLU A 215 -10.62 22.40 -2.31
N SER A 216 -10.46 23.67 -2.69
CA SER A 216 -9.79 24.70 -1.88
C SER A 216 -10.29 24.72 -0.43
N GLY A 217 -9.38 24.88 0.52
CA GLY A 217 -9.72 24.89 1.95
C GLY A 217 -8.53 24.68 2.88
N THR A 218 -8.80 24.36 4.14
CA THR A 218 -7.75 24.14 5.14
C THR A 218 -7.32 22.68 5.15
N LEU A 219 -6.01 22.44 5.14
CA LEU A 219 -5.42 21.11 5.32
C LEU A 219 -5.77 20.56 6.70
N THR A 220 -6.08 19.26 6.77
CA THR A 220 -6.44 18.64 8.05
C THR A 220 -5.24 17.93 8.66
N TYR A 221 -4.75 18.43 9.79
CA TYR A 221 -3.70 17.79 10.58
C TYR A 221 -4.13 16.41 11.09
N LYS A 222 -3.23 15.43 10.96
CA LYS A 222 -3.44 14.05 11.45
C LYS A 222 -2.52 13.69 12.60
N THR A 223 -1.22 13.85 12.39
CA THR A 223 -0.21 13.47 13.37
C THR A 223 1.13 14.14 13.06
N THR A 224 2.03 14.10 14.02
CA THR A 224 3.43 14.51 13.89
C THR A 224 4.31 13.29 14.12
N ILE A 225 5.27 13.07 13.23
CA ILE A 225 6.22 11.97 13.31
C ILE A 225 7.60 12.55 13.61
N ALA A 226 8.26 12.03 14.65
CA ALA A 226 9.67 12.33 14.87
C ALA A 226 10.51 11.70 13.74
N ALA A 227 11.40 12.49 13.13
CA ALA A 227 12.18 12.07 11.98
C ALA A 227 13.68 12.41 12.16
N PRO A 228 14.61 11.53 11.71
CA PRO A 228 16.05 11.70 11.91
C PRO A 228 16.70 12.71 10.94
N ILE A 229 16.03 13.84 10.70
CA ILE A 229 16.43 14.92 9.77
C ILE A 229 16.33 16.28 10.48
N THR A 230 16.83 17.35 9.88
CA THR A 230 16.80 18.70 10.50
C THR A 230 15.82 19.66 9.81
N GLY A 231 14.63 19.18 9.43
CA GLY A 231 13.65 19.92 8.61
C GLY A 231 14.03 19.88 7.12
N GLN A 232 13.76 20.97 6.39
CA GLN A 232 14.14 21.16 4.97
C GLN A 232 13.41 20.24 3.97
N GLY A 233 13.78 20.31 2.68
CA GLY A 233 13.13 19.57 1.60
C GLY A 233 13.23 18.04 1.75
N ILE A 234 12.12 17.36 1.46
CA ILE A 234 11.96 15.90 1.54
C ILE A 234 11.42 15.36 0.20
N ALA A 235 11.64 14.07 -0.09
CA ALA A 235 11.13 13.42 -1.29
C ALA A 235 10.81 11.93 -1.06
N TRP A 236 9.61 11.49 -1.44
CA TRP A 236 9.25 10.08 -1.45
C TRP A 236 9.87 9.34 -2.64
N ASP A 237 10.44 8.16 -2.38
CA ASP A 237 10.92 7.27 -3.44
C ASP A 237 9.73 6.57 -4.11
N ARG A 238 9.44 7.00 -5.36
CA ARG A 238 8.34 6.46 -6.17
C ARG A 238 8.62 5.04 -6.70
N SER A 239 9.87 4.58 -6.59
CA SER A 239 10.31 3.24 -7.00
C SER A 239 10.38 2.25 -5.83
N ASP A 240 10.63 2.72 -4.59
CA ASP A 240 10.58 1.91 -3.37
C ASP A 240 9.52 2.42 -2.41
N ILE A 241 8.28 1.97 -2.66
CA ILE A 241 7.10 2.37 -1.90
C ILE A 241 7.31 2.22 -0.39
N GLY A 242 7.11 3.32 0.34
CA GLY A 242 7.31 3.41 1.78
C GLY A 242 8.66 4.02 2.19
N THR A 243 9.55 4.32 1.26
CA THR A 243 10.85 4.96 1.53
C THR A 243 10.79 6.48 1.28
N LEU A 244 11.19 7.25 2.28
CA LEU A 244 11.26 8.71 2.29
C LEU A 244 12.72 9.14 2.42
N PHE A 245 13.10 10.18 1.69
CA PHE A 245 14.39 10.85 1.82
C PHE A 245 14.21 12.24 2.43
N GLY A 246 15.14 12.62 3.30
CA GLY A 246 15.32 13.98 3.79
C GLY A 246 16.80 14.27 4.01
N ILE A 247 17.12 15.37 4.68
CA ILE A 247 18.53 15.79 4.90
C ILE A 247 18.81 16.15 6.36
N ASP A 248 20.07 15.93 6.76
CA ASP A 248 20.65 16.59 7.92
C ASP A 248 21.64 17.66 7.44
N ARG A 249 21.17 18.90 7.35
CA ARG A 249 21.97 20.04 6.87
C ARG A 249 23.21 20.29 7.72
N ARG A 250 23.17 20.00 9.04
CA ARG A 250 24.30 20.27 9.94
C ARG A 250 25.44 19.30 9.69
N GLN A 251 25.09 18.03 9.45
CA GLN A 251 26.06 16.99 9.15
C GLN A 251 26.39 16.89 7.65
N LYS A 252 25.62 17.58 6.79
CA LYS A 252 25.68 17.47 5.32
C LYS A 252 25.47 16.03 4.87
N GLU A 253 24.35 15.47 5.31
CA GLU A 253 23.96 14.10 5.01
C GLU A 253 22.58 14.05 4.36
N VAL A 254 22.43 13.13 3.39
CA VAL A 254 21.11 12.64 2.97
C VAL A 254 20.74 11.47 3.87
N VAL A 255 19.50 11.44 4.35
CA VAL A 255 18.97 10.42 5.24
C VAL A 255 17.80 9.71 4.57
N SER A 256 17.89 8.39 4.42
CA SER A 256 16.77 7.56 3.97
C SER A 256 16.08 6.93 5.17
N MET A 257 14.74 6.91 5.14
CA MET A 257 13.90 6.38 6.20
C MET A 257 12.70 5.65 5.63
N ARG A 258 12.18 4.65 6.35
CA ARG A 258 11.02 3.85 5.94
C ARG A 258 9.83 4.15 6.83
N LEU A 259 8.66 4.37 6.22
CA LEU A 259 7.39 4.54 6.93
C LEU A 259 7.07 3.27 7.74
N SER A 260 6.64 3.48 8.98
CA SER A 260 6.35 2.43 9.97
C SER A 260 5.26 2.91 10.92
N HIS A 261 4.97 2.14 11.96
CA HIS A 261 4.16 2.55 13.10
C HIS A 261 4.72 2.00 14.42
N SER A 262 4.31 2.56 15.55
CA SER A 262 4.83 2.23 16.90
C SER A 262 4.78 0.73 17.23
N ASP A 263 3.80 0.04 16.66
CA ASP A 263 3.47 -1.34 17.02
C ASP A 263 3.90 -2.35 15.94
N GLU A 264 4.60 -1.95 14.87
CA GLU A 264 4.86 -2.82 13.69
C GLU A 264 5.57 -4.13 14.06
N TYR A 265 6.36 -4.12 15.14
CA TYR A 265 7.08 -5.28 15.67
C TYR A 265 6.68 -5.61 17.11
N ALA A 266 5.49 -5.19 17.54
CA ALA A 266 4.91 -5.67 18.79
C ALA A 266 4.57 -7.17 18.72
N GLU A 267 4.48 -7.80 19.88
CA GLU A 267 4.12 -9.21 20.05
C GLU A 267 2.82 -9.56 19.32
N LEU A 268 2.81 -10.73 18.68
CA LEU A 268 1.60 -11.31 18.09
C LEU A 268 0.81 -12.03 19.18
N GLN A 269 -0.49 -11.77 19.26
CA GLN A 269 -1.35 -12.30 20.32
C GLN A 269 -1.90 -13.69 19.99
N ARG A 270 -2.09 -14.00 18.70
CA ARG A 270 -2.83 -15.19 18.22
C ARG A 270 -2.19 -15.83 16.99
N SER A 271 -0.87 -15.77 16.88
CA SER A 271 -0.14 -16.56 15.87
C SER A 271 -0.43 -18.05 16.09
N VAL A 272 -0.74 -18.78 15.03
CA VAL A 272 -1.08 -20.21 15.11
C VAL A 272 -0.07 -21.07 14.34
N GLU A 273 0.01 -22.35 14.69
CA GLU A 273 0.75 -23.34 13.91
C GLU A 273 -0.23 -24.16 13.06
N TRP A 274 0.18 -24.55 11.84
CA TRP A 274 -0.66 -25.29 10.90
C TRP A 274 -0.27 -26.76 10.78
N ILE A 275 -1.25 -27.65 10.95
CA ILE A 275 -1.15 -29.08 10.63
C ILE A 275 -1.72 -29.30 9.23
N ARG A 276 -0.87 -29.71 8.28
CA ARG A 276 -1.27 -30.04 6.90
C ARG A 276 -2.13 -31.32 6.88
N HIS A 277 -3.13 -31.33 6.01
CA HIS A 277 -3.89 -32.54 5.76
C HIS A 277 -3.01 -33.60 5.06
N PRO A 278 -3.08 -34.89 5.49
CA PRO A 278 -2.23 -35.95 4.93
C PRO A 278 -2.49 -36.20 3.43
N ASP A 279 -3.74 -36.03 2.98
CA ASP A 279 -4.14 -36.27 1.59
C ASP A 279 -3.99 -35.04 0.68
N ASN A 280 -3.22 -34.03 1.09
CA ASN A 280 -2.95 -32.89 0.23
C ASN A 280 -2.20 -33.30 -1.05
N PRO A 281 -2.53 -32.72 -2.23
CA PRO A 281 -3.57 -31.72 -2.47
C PRO A 281 -4.98 -32.33 -2.53
N VAL A 282 -5.95 -31.69 -1.85
CA VAL A 282 -7.35 -32.14 -1.80
C VAL A 282 -8.15 -31.78 -3.07
N ILE A 283 -7.74 -30.74 -3.81
CA ILE A 283 -8.33 -30.38 -5.11
C ILE A 283 -7.21 -30.31 -6.16
N PRO A 284 -6.79 -31.46 -6.75
CA PRO A 284 -5.82 -31.50 -7.84
C PRO A 284 -6.47 -31.14 -9.19
N PRO A 285 -5.68 -30.72 -10.20
CA PRO A 285 -6.17 -30.59 -11.58
C PRO A 285 -6.79 -31.89 -12.11
N ARG A 286 -7.83 -31.79 -12.95
CA ARG A 286 -8.53 -32.96 -13.53
C ARG A 286 -8.26 -33.08 -15.02
N GLU A 287 -7.71 -34.21 -15.45
CA GLU A 287 -7.44 -34.45 -16.86
C GLU A 287 -8.72 -34.34 -17.70
N GLY A 288 -8.64 -33.66 -18.85
CA GLY A 288 -9.78 -33.48 -19.77
C GLY A 288 -10.78 -32.38 -19.40
N GLU A 289 -10.69 -31.80 -18.20
CA GLU A 289 -11.63 -30.80 -17.69
C GLU A 289 -11.13 -29.35 -17.90
N PHE A 290 -11.98 -28.36 -17.64
CA PHE A 290 -11.59 -26.93 -17.73
C PHE A 290 -10.48 -26.53 -16.72
N ASP A 291 -10.26 -27.35 -15.68
CA ASP A 291 -9.24 -27.16 -14.64
C ASP A 291 -8.08 -28.17 -14.75
N SER A 292 -7.81 -28.68 -15.95
CA SER A 292 -6.81 -29.74 -16.20
C SER A 292 -5.35 -29.36 -15.99
N TYR A 293 -5.02 -28.06 -16.02
CA TYR A 293 -3.65 -27.59 -15.83
C TYR A 293 -3.42 -27.00 -14.46
N ARG A 294 -4.43 -26.36 -13.86
CA ARG A 294 -4.31 -25.66 -12.56
C ARG A 294 -5.64 -25.58 -11.85
N CYS A 295 -5.59 -25.69 -10.53
CA CYS A 295 -6.64 -25.26 -9.60
C CYS A 295 -6.03 -24.22 -8.66
N MET A 296 -6.52 -22.98 -8.71
CA MET A 296 -5.83 -21.82 -8.16
C MET A 296 -6.73 -20.98 -7.26
N ASN A 297 -6.09 -20.21 -6.37
CA ASN A 297 -6.69 -19.13 -5.60
C ASN A 297 -7.96 -19.58 -4.84
N PRO A 298 -7.84 -20.51 -3.89
CA PRO A 298 -9.00 -20.97 -3.15
C PRO A 298 -9.64 -19.79 -2.40
N TRP A 299 -10.96 -19.78 -2.37
CA TRP A 299 -11.76 -19.00 -1.42
C TRP A 299 -12.85 -19.89 -0.85
N ALA A 300 -12.66 -20.32 0.38
CA ALA A 300 -13.53 -21.23 1.07
C ALA A 300 -14.62 -20.45 1.81
N VAL A 301 -15.83 -20.99 1.78
CA VAL A 301 -16.93 -20.66 2.69
C VAL A 301 -17.47 -21.95 3.29
N ARG A 302 -18.04 -21.87 4.48
CA ARG A 302 -18.69 -23.01 5.15
C ARG A 302 -20.19 -22.79 5.21
N GLU A 303 -20.95 -23.79 4.79
CA GLU A 303 -22.41 -23.81 4.84
C GLU A 303 -22.86 -25.11 5.55
N GLY A 304 -23.19 -25.01 6.84
CA GLY A 304 -23.51 -26.19 7.65
C GLY A 304 -22.34 -27.18 7.74
N ASN A 305 -22.56 -28.42 7.28
CA ASN A 305 -21.57 -29.49 7.27
C ASN A 305 -20.77 -29.60 5.97
N GLN A 306 -20.80 -28.57 5.12
CA GLN A 306 -20.09 -28.59 3.85
C GLN A 306 -19.14 -27.40 3.72
N TYR A 307 -17.97 -27.68 3.15
CA TYR A 307 -17.15 -26.63 2.54
C TYR A 307 -17.64 -26.38 1.13
N ARG A 308 -17.62 -25.11 0.74
CA ARG A 308 -17.66 -24.67 -0.65
C ARG A 308 -16.41 -23.86 -0.93
N VAL A 309 -15.53 -24.38 -1.77
CA VAL A 309 -14.27 -23.73 -2.15
C VAL A 309 -14.41 -23.21 -3.56
N TYR A 310 -14.54 -21.89 -3.69
CA TYR A 310 -14.41 -21.20 -4.98
C TYR A 310 -12.94 -21.24 -5.40
N TYR A 311 -12.69 -21.48 -6.68
CA TYR A 311 -11.33 -21.54 -7.22
C TYR A 311 -11.32 -21.15 -8.69
N SER A 312 -10.13 -20.88 -9.20
CA SER A 312 -9.89 -20.60 -10.63
C SER A 312 -9.28 -21.82 -11.28
N GLY A 313 -9.94 -22.36 -12.31
CA GLY A 313 -9.45 -23.47 -13.12
C GLY A 313 -8.81 -22.99 -14.42
N ALA A 314 -7.74 -23.65 -14.84
CA ALA A 314 -7.10 -23.44 -16.15
C ALA A 314 -7.01 -24.74 -16.93
N GLY A 315 -7.36 -24.70 -18.22
CA GLY A 315 -7.38 -25.87 -19.10
C GLY A 315 -6.70 -25.64 -20.45
N ALA A 316 -6.92 -26.54 -21.41
CA ALA A 316 -6.29 -26.53 -22.73
C ALA A 316 -6.56 -25.26 -23.56
N ASP A 317 -7.70 -24.60 -23.33
CA ASP A 317 -8.11 -23.39 -24.07
C ASP A 317 -7.42 -22.10 -23.59
N ARG A 318 -6.52 -22.21 -22.60
CA ARG A 318 -5.73 -21.11 -22.01
C ARG A 318 -6.56 -20.03 -21.29
N LYS A 319 -7.87 -20.19 -21.22
CA LYS A 319 -8.73 -19.36 -20.39
C LYS A 319 -8.64 -19.83 -18.94
N GLN A 320 -8.90 -18.91 -18.02
CA GLN A 320 -9.03 -19.24 -16.60
C GLN A 320 -10.40 -18.79 -16.14
N ARG A 321 -11.14 -19.69 -15.51
CA ARG A 321 -12.53 -19.47 -15.14
C ARG A 321 -12.76 -19.86 -13.69
N LEU A 322 -13.74 -19.20 -13.08
CA LEU A 322 -14.13 -19.48 -11.71
C LEU A 322 -15.10 -20.66 -11.67
N ALA A 323 -14.95 -21.51 -10.69
CA ALA A 323 -15.83 -22.61 -10.33
C ALA A 323 -15.87 -22.74 -8.80
N TYR A 324 -16.69 -23.65 -8.28
CA TYR A 324 -16.52 -24.09 -6.90
C TYR A 324 -16.53 -25.62 -6.79
N ALA A 325 -15.91 -26.10 -5.73
CA ALA A 325 -15.96 -27.49 -5.31
C ALA A 325 -16.64 -27.58 -3.93
N VAL A 326 -17.42 -28.63 -3.69
CA VAL A 326 -18.04 -28.92 -2.40
C VAL A 326 -17.60 -30.28 -1.87
N ALA A 327 -17.34 -30.33 -0.57
CA ALA A 327 -17.03 -31.56 0.17
C ALA A 327 -17.69 -31.49 1.56
N ASP A 328 -17.95 -32.64 2.15
CA ASP A 328 -18.33 -32.71 3.56
C ASP A 328 -17.13 -32.29 4.43
N VAL A 329 -17.38 -31.64 5.57
CA VAL A 329 -16.30 -31.21 6.46
C VAL A 329 -15.52 -32.38 7.06
N ASP A 330 -16.15 -33.55 7.14
CA ASP A 330 -15.58 -34.77 7.72
C ASP A 330 -14.91 -35.69 6.65
N ASP A 331 -15.12 -35.41 5.36
CA ASP A 331 -14.49 -36.14 4.24
C ASP A 331 -13.98 -35.17 3.17
N LEU A 332 -12.70 -34.80 3.31
CA LEU A 332 -12.00 -33.90 2.39
C LEU A 332 -11.39 -34.61 1.17
N THR A 333 -11.72 -35.89 0.96
CA THR A 333 -11.24 -36.68 -0.18
C THR A 333 -12.25 -36.75 -1.33
N ASP A 334 -13.54 -36.51 -1.06
CA ASP A 334 -14.62 -36.50 -2.05
C ASP A 334 -15.11 -35.08 -2.37
N TRP A 335 -14.52 -34.45 -3.39
CA TRP A 335 -14.92 -33.13 -3.88
C TRP A 335 -15.79 -33.20 -5.13
N LYS A 336 -17.02 -32.71 -5.03
CA LYS A 336 -17.92 -32.50 -6.17
C LYS A 336 -17.70 -31.11 -6.74
N ARG A 337 -17.32 -31.02 -8.01
CA ARG A 337 -16.95 -29.75 -8.66
C ARG A 337 -17.98 -29.35 -9.68
N THR A 338 -18.20 -28.04 -9.81
CA THR A 338 -19.07 -27.50 -10.86
C THR A 338 -18.33 -27.32 -12.17
N GLU A 339 -19.10 -27.15 -13.24
CA GLU A 339 -18.65 -26.40 -14.41
C GLU A 339 -18.29 -24.95 -14.05
N PRO A 340 -17.61 -24.22 -14.96
CA PRO A 340 -17.38 -22.79 -14.78
C PRO A 340 -18.66 -22.01 -14.47
N LEU A 341 -18.60 -21.12 -13.48
CA LEU A 341 -19.74 -20.29 -13.06
C LEU A 341 -20.21 -19.36 -14.18
N PHE A 342 -19.26 -18.91 -15.01
CA PHE A 342 -19.47 -18.13 -16.22
C PHE A 342 -18.21 -18.17 -17.10
N ASP A 343 -18.35 -17.97 -18.41
CA ASP A 343 -17.19 -17.82 -19.32
C ASP A 343 -16.52 -16.44 -19.14
N THR A 344 -15.30 -16.26 -19.64
CA THR A 344 -14.55 -14.99 -19.59
C THR A 344 -15.24 -13.84 -20.32
N GLY A 345 -14.75 -12.61 -20.12
CA GLY A 345 -15.29 -11.44 -20.80
C GLY A 345 -15.10 -11.50 -22.32
N ALA A 346 -15.86 -10.66 -23.04
CA ALA A 346 -15.65 -10.49 -24.47
C ALA A 346 -14.26 -9.91 -24.79
N ALA A 347 -13.81 -10.02 -26.04
CA ALA A 347 -12.55 -9.41 -26.47
C ALA A 347 -12.54 -7.90 -26.16
N GLY A 348 -11.48 -7.44 -25.49
CA GLY A 348 -11.34 -6.06 -25.03
C GLY A 348 -11.79 -5.81 -23.58
N ALA A 349 -12.54 -6.74 -22.97
CA ALA A 349 -12.89 -6.66 -21.55
C ALA A 349 -11.65 -6.83 -20.65
N PHE A 350 -11.72 -6.29 -19.44
CA PHE A 350 -10.64 -6.38 -18.45
C PHE A 350 -10.36 -7.83 -18.01
N ASP A 351 -11.35 -8.71 -18.15
CA ASP A 351 -11.35 -10.13 -17.79
C ASP A 351 -11.49 -11.06 -19.02
N ALA A 352 -11.08 -10.58 -20.21
CA ALA A 352 -11.27 -11.29 -21.48
C ALA A 352 -10.56 -12.67 -21.55
N LEU A 353 -9.41 -12.82 -20.89
CA LEU A 353 -8.64 -14.06 -20.90
C LEU A 353 -8.79 -14.85 -19.60
N TRP A 354 -8.69 -14.19 -18.44
CA TRP A 354 -8.73 -14.85 -17.13
C TRP A 354 -9.70 -14.16 -16.18
N CYS A 355 -10.47 -14.97 -15.43
CA CYS A 355 -11.16 -14.59 -14.21
C CYS A 355 -10.54 -15.41 -13.06
N VAL A 356 -9.86 -14.74 -12.13
CA VAL A 356 -9.08 -15.40 -11.06
C VAL A 356 -9.29 -14.76 -9.69
N LEU A 357 -8.67 -15.31 -8.64
CA LEU A 357 -8.66 -14.73 -7.29
C LEU A 357 -10.08 -14.44 -6.77
N PRO A 358 -10.95 -15.48 -6.69
CA PRO A 358 -12.31 -15.31 -6.21
C PRO A 358 -12.32 -14.85 -4.74
N HIS A 359 -13.29 -14.02 -4.40
CA HIS A 359 -13.68 -13.73 -3.03
C HIS A 359 -15.21 -13.64 -2.97
N ALA A 360 -15.84 -14.67 -2.42
CA ALA A 360 -17.28 -14.76 -2.28
C ALA A 360 -17.72 -14.32 -0.87
N ILE A 361 -18.66 -13.37 -0.81
CA ILE A 361 -19.23 -12.86 0.44
C ILE A 361 -20.75 -12.73 0.32
N GLN A 362 -21.46 -13.19 1.35
CA GLN A 362 -22.92 -13.13 1.38
C GLN A 362 -23.40 -11.71 1.68
N THR A 363 -24.37 -11.20 0.93
CA THR A 363 -25.00 -9.88 1.12
C THR A 363 -26.04 -9.92 2.25
N LYS A 364 -26.51 -8.75 2.72
CA LYS A 364 -27.51 -8.68 3.82
C LYS A 364 -28.84 -9.32 3.48
N ASP A 365 -29.24 -9.24 2.21
CA ASP A 365 -30.45 -9.83 1.64
C ASP A 365 -30.28 -11.32 1.29
N LYS A 366 -29.24 -11.97 1.83
CA LYS A 366 -28.91 -13.39 1.62
C LYS A 366 -28.51 -13.76 0.18
N GLY A 367 -28.31 -12.79 -0.69
CA GLY A 367 -27.60 -12.96 -1.96
C GLY A 367 -26.09 -13.05 -1.76
N TRP A 368 -25.34 -12.95 -2.86
CA TRP A 368 -23.89 -13.09 -2.86
C TRP A 368 -23.23 -12.11 -3.83
N ASN A 369 -22.08 -11.58 -3.40
CA ASN A 369 -21.11 -10.92 -4.26
C ASN A 369 -19.88 -11.83 -4.38
N LEU A 370 -19.40 -12.02 -5.61
CA LEU A 370 -18.15 -12.69 -5.94
C LEU A 370 -17.23 -11.66 -6.59
N TYR A 371 -16.27 -11.17 -5.83
CA TYR A 371 -15.20 -10.33 -6.37
C TYR A 371 -14.19 -11.24 -7.06
N TYR A 372 -13.66 -10.78 -8.19
CA TYR A 372 -12.67 -11.53 -8.97
C TYR A 372 -11.75 -10.60 -9.74
N THR A 373 -10.52 -11.02 -9.98
CA THR A 373 -9.56 -10.26 -10.77
C THR A 373 -9.58 -10.69 -12.23
N GLY A 374 -9.58 -9.71 -13.14
CA GLY A 374 -9.53 -9.96 -14.58
C GLY A 374 -8.11 -9.94 -15.14
N ASN A 375 -7.84 -10.73 -16.18
CA ASN A 375 -6.74 -10.51 -17.12
C ASN A 375 -7.31 -10.27 -18.53
N SER A 376 -6.88 -9.18 -19.17
CA SER A 376 -7.37 -8.77 -20.50
C SER A 376 -6.70 -9.49 -21.68
N GLY A 377 -5.82 -10.46 -21.42
CA GLY A 377 -4.98 -11.15 -22.39
C GLY A 377 -3.60 -10.53 -22.61
N LYS A 378 -3.22 -9.53 -21.79
CA LYS A 378 -1.93 -8.86 -21.84
C LYS A 378 -1.08 -9.26 -20.64
N GLY A 379 0.16 -9.67 -20.89
CA GLY A 379 1.13 -10.04 -19.85
C GLY A 379 0.75 -11.29 -19.04
N ALA A 380 1.64 -11.70 -18.15
CA ALA A 380 1.40 -12.77 -17.19
C ALA A 380 1.74 -12.28 -15.77
N GLY A 381 1.04 -12.82 -14.76
CA GLY A 381 1.22 -12.45 -13.36
C GLY A 381 0.41 -11.24 -12.90
N LEU A 382 0.42 -11.01 -11.59
CA LEU A 382 -0.46 -10.02 -10.93
C LEU A 382 -0.25 -8.59 -11.45
N SER A 383 0.98 -8.24 -11.83
CA SER A 383 1.32 -6.90 -12.35
C SER A 383 0.72 -6.57 -13.72
N ALA A 384 0.07 -7.54 -14.38
CA ALA A 384 -0.59 -7.35 -15.66
C ALA A 384 -2.12 -7.23 -15.54
N PHE A 385 -2.67 -7.34 -14.33
CA PHE A 385 -4.11 -7.37 -14.11
C PHE A 385 -4.69 -5.95 -14.07
N PRO A 386 -5.61 -5.58 -14.99
CA PRO A 386 -6.13 -4.23 -15.09
C PRO A 386 -7.13 -3.85 -13.98
N GLY A 387 -7.81 -4.82 -13.37
CA GLY A 387 -8.87 -4.52 -12.42
C GLY A 387 -9.55 -5.73 -11.78
N ILE A 388 -10.35 -5.43 -10.78
CA ILE A 388 -11.21 -6.36 -10.03
C ILE A 388 -12.66 -6.06 -10.39
N GLY A 389 -13.42 -7.09 -10.77
CA GLY A 389 -14.85 -7.04 -11.04
C GLY A 389 -15.68 -7.73 -9.96
N VAL A 390 -16.99 -7.67 -10.13
CA VAL A 390 -17.98 -8.33 -9.26
C VAL A 390 -18.95 -9.13 -10.12
N ALA A 391 -19.27 -10.34 -9.68
CA ALA A 391 -20.46 -11.08 -10.09
C ALA A 391 -21.43 -11.19 -8.91
N THR A 392 -22.72 -11.22 -9.19
CA THR A 392 -23.79 -11.31 -8.20
C THR A 392 -24.57 -12.61 -8.36
N SER A 393 -25.11 -13.12 -7.27
CA SER A 393 -25.98 -14.29 -7.24
C SER A 393 -27.05 -14.17 -6.15
N LYS A 394 -28.25 -14.70 -6.39
CA LYS A 394 -29.31 -14.78 -5.35
C LYS A 394 -29.26 -16.08 -4.55
N ASP A 395 -28.70 -17.13 -5.13
CA ASP A 395 -28.70 -18.50 -4.59
C ASP A 395 -27.28 -19.04 -4.36
N GLY A 396 -26.25 -18.31 -4.78
CA GLY A 396 -24.85 -18.73 -4.75
C GLY A 396 -24.50 -19.78 -5.81
N LEU A 397 -25.43 -20.11 -6.70
CA LEU A 397 -25.28 -21.14 -7.75
C LEU A 397 -25.24 -20.50 -9.14
N ASN A 398 -26.15 -19.55 -9.39
CA ASN A 398 -26.29 -18.86 -10.66
C ASN A 398 -25.67 -17.47 -10.55
N TRP A 399 -24.65 -17.20 -11.35
CA TRP A 399 -23.84 -15.98 -11.26
C TRP A 399 -23.98 -15.11 -12.50
N LYS A 400 -24.08 -13.80 -12.28
CA LYS A 400 -24.09 -12.80 -13.35
C LYS A 400 -23.08 -11.71 -13.05
N ARG A 401 -22.23 -11.37 -14.03
CA ARG A 401 -21.38 -10.18 -13.95
C ARG A 401 -22.21 -8.94 -13.63
N TYR A 402 -21.74 -8.15 -12.69
CA TYR A 402 -22.32 -6.86 -12.37
C TYR A 402 -22.12 -5.85 -13.52
N SER A 403 -20.91 -5.83 -14.09
CA SER A 403 -20.50 -4.93 -15.18
C SER A 403 -19.43 -5.57 -16.06
N GLU A 404 -19.26 -5.06 -17.29
CA GLU A 404 -18.10 -5.36 -18.16
C GLU A 404 -16.86 -4.54 -17.79
N GLN A 405 -17.02 -3.53 -16.93
CA GLN A 405 -15.93 -2.74 -16.38
C GLN A 405 -15.57 -3.21 -14.96
N PRO A 406 -14.30 -3.14 -14.56
CA PRO A 406 -13.90 -3.42 -13.19
C PRO A 406 -14.51 -2.41 -12.21
N VAL A 407 -14.89 -2.87 -11.01
CA VAL A 407 -15.34 -2.01 -9.90
C VAL A 407 -14.17 -1.35 -9.17
N LEU A 408 -12.97 -1.91 -9.32
CA LEU A 408 -11.72 -1.35 -8.81
C LEU A 408 -10.60 -1.55 -9.84
N SER A 409 -10.10 -0.46 -10.39
CA SER A 409 -9.05 -0.46 -11.42
C SER A 409 -7.68 -0.13 -10.85
N ARG A 410 -6.60 -0.59 -11.50
CA ARG A 410 -5.24 -0.05 -11.29
C ARG A 410 -5.20 1.46 -11.61
N SER A 411 -4.28 2.23 -11.02
CA SER A 411 -4.28 3.69 -11.23
C SER A 411 -3.62 4.15 -12.53
N MET A 412 -2.66 3.38 -13.06
CA MET A 412 -1.81 3.77 -14.20
C MET A 412 -0.91 4.99 -13.92
N LYS A 413 -0.72 5.38 -12.65
CA LYS A 413 0.10 6.55 -12.27
C LYS A 413 1.41 6.11 -11.63
N HIS A 414 2.53 6.61 -12.15
CA HIS A 414 3.85 6.33 -11.57
C HIS A 414 3.89 6.71 -10.09
N GLY A 415 4.47 5.85 -9.26
CA GLY A 415 4.57 6.05 -7.81
C GLY A 415 3.32 5.70 -7.00
N ASP A 416 2.18 5.42 -7.64
CA ASP A 416 1.04 4.84 -6.94
C ASP A 416 1.31 3.36 -6.59
N PRO A 417 0.76 2.86 -5.47
CA PRO A 417 1.00 1.49 -5.02
C PRO A 417 0.36 0.43 -5.92
N ASP A 418 -0.59 0.82 -6.77
CA ASP A 418 -1.27 -0.04 -7.75
C ASP A 418 -1.17 0.50 -9.17
N ALA A 419 -0.05 1.18 -9.48
CA ALA A 419 0.20 1.81 -10.77
C ALA A 419 0.04 0.85 -11.96
N ILE A 420 0.70 -0.32 -11.92
CA ILE A 420 0.76 -1.23 -13.08
C ILE A 420 -0.24 -2.37 -12.99
N GLY A 421 -0.69 -2.74 -11.80
CA GLY A 421 -1.64 -3.83 -11.63
C GLY A 421 -2.30 -3.85 -10.26
N ILE A 422 -3.41 -4.57 -10.20
CA ILE A 422 -4.19 -4.79 -8.99
C ILE A 422 -4.69 -6.23 -8.96
N ALA A 423 -4.69 -6.88 -7.79
CA ALA A 423 -5.10 -8.27 -7.70
C ALA A 423 -5.68 -8.70 -6.35
N GLY A 424 -6.78 -9.44 -6.42
CA GLY A 424 -7.34 -10.29 -5.36
C GLY A 424 -7.46 -9.61 -4.00
N GLY A 425 -7.41 -10.45 -2.97
CA GLY A 425 -7.50 -10.05 -1.57
C GLY A 425 -8.84 -10.42 -0.96
N SER A 426 -9.28 -9.66 0.05
CA SER A 426 -10.48 -9.97 0.81
C SER A 426 -11.28 -8.73 1.18
N VAL A 427 -12.59 -8.90 1.18
CA VAL A 427 -13.55 -7.87 1.56
C VAL A 427 -14.14 -8.19 2.94
N GLN A 428 -14.17 -7.19 3.82
CA GLN A 428 -14.80 -7.25 5.13
C GLN A 428 -15.92 -6.21 5.22
N ARG A 429 -16.98 -6.54 5.96
CA ARG A 429 -18.01 -5.56 6.37
C ARG A 429 -17.80 -5.23 7.83
N LEU A 430 -17.49 -3.97 8.10
CA LEU A 430 -17.16 -3.48 9.43
C LEU A 430 -18.24 -2.54 9.92
N ARG A 431 -18.81 -2.86 11.09
CA ARG A 431 -19.74 -1.96 11.77
C ARG A 431 -18.98 -0.79 12.37
N GLN A 432 -19.44 0.41 12.09
CA GLN A 432 -18.89 1.66 12.59
C GLN A 432 -19.55 2.03 13.93
N GLU A 433 -18.94 2.96 14.68
CA GLU A 433 -19.46 3.44 15.97
C GLU A 433 -20.86 4.06 15.87
N ASP A 434 -21.14 4.75 14.76
CA ASP A 434 -22.44 5.34 14.46
C ASP A 434 -23.51 4.31 14.04
N GLY A 435 -23.15 3.03 14.03
CA GLY A 435 -24.02 1.91 13.65
C GLY A 435 -24.13 1.67 12.15
N THR A 436 -23.50 2.50 11.31
CA THR A 436 -23.38 2.24 9.87
C THR A 436 -22.45 1.05 9.62
N GLU A 437 -22.46 0.53 8.39
CA GLU A 437 -21.47 -0.46 7.96
C GLU A 437 -20.65 0.11 6.83
N LYS A 438 -19.35 -0.15 6.88
CA LYS A 438 -18.44 0.11 5.76
C LYS A 438 -17.81 -1.17 5.27
N TRP A 439 -17.58 -1.20 3.96
CA TRP A 439 -16.85 -2.25 3.30
C TRP A 439 -15.37 -1.88 3.25
N PHE A 440 -14.51 -2.81 3.64
CA PHE A 440 -13.06 -2.71 3.58
C PHE A 440 -12.56 -3.76 2.61
N PHE A 441 -11.85 -3.36 1.56
CA PHE A 441 -11.23 -4.26 0.60
C PHE A 441 -9.71 -4.16 0.75
N TYR A 442 -9.12 -5.19 1.33
CA TYR A 442 -7.69 -5.39 1.34
C TYR A 442 -7.29 -6.06 0.03
N TYR A 443 -6.44 -5.42 -0.76
CA TYR A 443 -6.10 -5.89 -2.10
C TYR A 443 -4.59 -5.80 -2.37
N THR A 444 -4.10 -6.55 -3.36
CA THR A 444 -2.70 -6.45 -3.81
C THR A 444 -2.56 -5.29 -4.79
N GLY A 445 -1.70 -4.33 -4.45
CA GLY A 445 -1.21 -3.32 -5.38
C GLY A 445 0.11 -3.75 -6.02
N CYS A 446 0.24 -3.54 -7.32
CA CYS A 446 1.50 -3.68 -8.05
C CYS A 446 1.99 -2.27 -8.46
N PRO A 447 3.01 -1.72 -7.79
CA PRO A 447 3.58 -0.42 -8.14
C PRO A 447 4.45 -0.50 -9.39
N THR A 448 4.79 0.65 -9.97
CA THR A 448 5.88 0.74 -10.94
C THR A 448 7.20 0.43 -10.25
N ILE A 449 7.92 -0.56 -10.74
CA ILE A 449 9.25 -0.89 -10.25
C ILE A 449 10.31 -0.09 -10.99
N GLY A 450 11.35 0.33 -10.26
CA GLY A 450 12.62 0.74 -10.85
C GLY A 450 13.39 -0.45 -11.45
N THR A 451 14.58 -0.20 -11.99
CA THR A 451 15.45 -1.20 -12.62
C THR A 451 16.17 -2.14 -11.62
N THR A 452 15.97 -1.97 -10.31
CA THR A 452 16.90 -2.44 -9.25
C THR A 452 16.35 -3.48 -8.27
N HIS A 453 15.42 -4.36 -8.69
CA HIS A 453 14.98 -5.48 -7.83
C HIS A 453 15.40 -6.84 -8.39
N GLU A 454 15.99 -7.69 -7.54
CA GLU A 454 16.44 -9.06 -7.87
C GLU A 454 15.33 -9.91 -8.52
N LEU A 455 14.08 -9.65 -8.12
CA LEU A 455 12.87 -10.12 -8.77
C LEU A 455 11.96 -8.92 -9.02
N HIS A 456 11.66 -8.65 -10.29
CA HIS A 456 10.72 -7.62 -10.75
C HIS A 456 9.26 -7.95 -10.38
N GLN A 457 8.99 -8.09 -9.07
CA GLN A 457 7.78 -8.69 -8.50
C GLN A 457 7.25 -7.93 -7.28
N GLN A 458 7.70 -6.69 -7.07
CA GLN A 458 7.27 -5.85 -5.94
C GLN A 458 5.74 -5.77 -5.89
N LYS A 459 5.19 -6.08 -4.71
CA LYS A 459 3.77 -5.99 -4.40
C LYS A 459 3.61 -5.46 -2.99
N THR A 460 2.52 -4.75 -2.80
CA THR A 460 2.12 -4.16 -1.52
C THR A 460 0.67 -4.50 -1.25
N ILE A 461 0.28 -4.49 0.01
CA ILE A 461 -1.13 -4.65 0.40
C ILE A 461 -1.71 -3.25 0.61
N CYS A 462 -2.80 -2.99 -0.09
CA CYS A 462 -3.53 -1.73 -0.09
C CYS A 462 -4.92 -1.91 0.52
N LEU A 463 -5.54 -0.80 0.89
CA LEU A 463 -6.92 -0.74 1.35
C LEU A 463 -7.76 0.14 0.42
N ALA A 464 -8.96 -0.30 0.09
CA ALA A 464 -10.05 0.55 -0.41
C ALA A 464 -11.26 0.42 0.50
N VAL A 465 -12.05 1.48 0.60
CA VAL A 465 -13.30 1.48 1.37
C VAL A 465 -14.49 1.81 0.49
N SER A 466 -15.66 1.29 0.85
CA SER A 466 -16.91 1.52 0.13
C SER A 466 -18.08 1.53 1.11
N ASP A 467 -19.15 2.24 0.76
CA ASP A 467 -20.41 2.22 1.51
C ASP A 467 -21.38 1.15 0.95
N ASP A 468 -21.19 0.67 -0.29
CA ASP A 468 -22.08 -0.25 -0.99
C ASP A 468 -21.42 -1.55 -1.51
N GLY A 469 -20.08 -1.63 -1.47
CA GLY A 469 -19.29 -2.75 -1.99
C GLY A 469 -19.08 -2.70 -3.51
N ILE A 470 -19.52 -1.65 -4.20
CA ILE A 470 -19.40 -1.47 -5.65
C ILE A 470 -18.54 -0.25 -5.96
N GLU A 471 -18.78 0.89 -5.33
CA GLU A 471 -17.99 2.10 -5.52
C GLU A 471 -16.90 2.21 -4.47
N TRP A 472 -15.64 2.12 -4.91
CA TRP A 472 -14.49 2.00 -4.01
C TRP A 472 -13.62 3.27 -3.99
N THR A 473 -13.32 3.75 -2.79
CA THR A 473 -12.34 4.80 -2.54
C THR A 473 -11.03 4.19 -2.02
N LYS A 474 -9.96 4.28 -2.82
CA LYS A 474 -8.62 3.82 -2.42
C LYS A 474 -8.06 4.65 -1.26
N LYS A 475 -7.48 3.97 -0.27
CA LYS A 475 -6.78 4.55 0.89
C LYS A 475 -5.26 4.36 0.85
N GLY A 476 -4.75 3.70 -0.20
CA GLY A 476 -3.32 3.48 -0.41
C GLY A 476 -2.79 2.29 0.37
N VAL A 477 -1.49 2.30 0.65
CA VAL A 477 -0.77 1.19 1.27
C VAL A 477 -1.08 1.05 2.76
N VAL A 478 -1.31 -0.19 3.20
CA VAL A 478 -1.38 -0.58 4.62
C VAL A 478 -0.27 -1.55 5.03
N MET A 479 0.38 -2.22 4.07
CA MET A 479 1.57 -3.04 4.36
C MET A 479 2.53 -3.08 3.17
N THR A 480 3.81 -2.85 3.45
CA THR A 480 4.91 -2.98 2.49
C THR A 480 5.77 -4.20 2.80
N ARG A 481 6.60 -4.61 1.83
CA ARG A 481 7.70 -5.57 2.05
C ARG A 481 8.56 -5.14 3.24
N ASN A 482 9.13 -6.10 3.96
CA ASN A 482 10.14 -5.82 4.98
C ASN A 482 11.53 -6.16 4.42
N PRO A 483 12.37 -5.16 4.06
CA PRO A 483 13.69 -5.44 3.49
C PRO A 483 14.61 -6.26 4.41
N ASP A 484 14.34 -6.27 5.73
CA ASP A 484 15.17 -6.94 6.73
C ASP A 484 14.73 -8.39 6.99
N ARG A 485 13.64 -8.84 6.36
CA ARG A 485 13.12 -10.22 6.48
C ARG A 485 13.22 -10.90 5.12
N ASP A 486 14.20 -11.79 4.98
CA ASP A 486 14.54 -12.52 3.75
C ASP A 486 13.41 -13.39 3.16
N TYR A 487 12.31 -13.62 3.89
CA TYR A 487 11.12 -14.33 3.40
C TYR A 487 10.01 -13.40 2.88
N GLU A 488 10.11 -12.08 3.09
CA GLU A 488 9.13 -11.09 2.63
C GLU A 488 9.76 -9.78 2.10
N ASN A 489 11.08 -9.77 1.85
CA ASN A 489 11.84 -8.59 1.42
C ASN A 489 11.64 -8.20 -0.06
N ILE A 490 10.85 -8.96 -0.82
CA ILE A 490 10.56 -8.67 -2.24
C ILE A 490 9.11 -8.21 -2.41
N ALA A 491 8.13 -8.92 -1.84
CA ALA A 491 6.72 -8.64 -2.09
C ALA A 491 5.78 -9.18 -1.00
N VAL A 492 4.67 -8.49 -0.78
CA VAL A 492 3.51 -8.96 0.01
C VAL A 492 2.24 -8.85 -0.82
N ALA A 493 1.39 -9.88 -0.83
CA ALA A 493 0.25 -10.00 -1.73
C ALA A 493 -0.83 -10.95 -1.21
N GLY A 494 -2.01 -10.95 -1.87
CA GLY A 494 -3.11 -11.87 -1.59
C GLY A 494 -3.57 -11.84 -0.12
N PRO A 495 -3.94 -10.68 0.44
CA PRO A 495 -4.31 -10.56 1.84
C PRO A 495 -5.69 -11.17 2.12
N VAL A 496 -5.76 -12.05 3.12
CA VAL A 496 -7.01 -12.57 3.70
C VAL A 496 -7.13 -12.10 5.13
N VAL A 497 -8.08 -11.19 5.35
CA VAL A 497 -8.35 -10.59 6.64
C VAL A 497 -9.60 -11.21 7.26
N LEU A 498 -9.52 -11.50 8.56
CA LEU A 498 -10.66 -11.82 9.42
C LEU A 498 -10.67 -10.84 10.60
N GLN A 499 -11.86 -10.49 11.07
CA GLN A 499 -12.02 -9.81 12.36
C GLN A 499 -12.58 -10.79 13.39
N ASP A 500 -11.92 -10.90 14.53
CA ASP A 500 -12.37 -11.71 15.64
C ASP A 500 -13.51 -11.01 16.41
N PRO A 501 -14.32 -11.75 17.19
CA PRO A 501 -15.45 -11.17 17.94
C PRO A 501 -15.07 -10.06 18.93
N ASP A 502 -13.81 -10.04 19.38
CA ASP A 502 -13.25 -9.02 20.26
C ASP A 502 -12.66 -7.83 19.52
N GLY A 503 -12.78 -7.79 18.19
CA GLY A 503 -12.38 -6.66 17.34
C GLY A 503 -11.00 -6.79 16.72
N LEU A 504 -10.16 -7.72 17.18
CA LEU A 504 -8.81 -7.93 16.63
C LEU A 504 -8.88 -8.38 15.17
N PHE A 505 -8.17 -7.66 14.30
CA PHE A 505 -7.99 -8.06 12.91
C PHE A 505 -6.78 -8.98 12.78
N ARG A 506 -6.94 -10.01 11.96
CA ARG A 506 -5.90 -10.98 11.62
C ARG A 506 -5.80 -11.11 10.12
N MET A 507 -4.58 -11.05 9.59
CA MET A 507 -4.30 -11.14 8.17
C MET A 507 -3.36 -12.30 7.90
N TRP A 508 -3.72 -13.14 6.93
CA TRP A 508 -2.79 -14.06 6.28
C TRP A 508 -2.51 -13.55 4.88
N TYR A 509 -1.25 -13.55 4.47
CA TYR A 509 -0.85 -13.02 3.17
C TYR A 509 0.27 -13.85 2.56
N SER A 510 0.36 -13.81 1.23
CA SER A 510 1.43 -14.44 0.48
C SER A 510 2.63 -13.49 0.39
N ALA A 511 3.81 -13.95 0.76
CA ALA A 511 5.04 -13.17 0.73
C ALA A 511 6.09 -13.81 -0.17
N ILE A 512 6.84 -12.98 -0.90
CA ILE A 512 8.04 -13.38 -1.64
C ILE A 512 9.24 -12.74 -0.95
N GLY A 513 10.27 -13.54 -0.73
CA GLY A 513 11.58 -13.03 -0.34
C GLY A 513 12.72 -13.84 -0.93
N SER A 514 13.93 -13.30 -0.80
CA SER A 514 15.17 -13.87 -1.32
C SER A 514 15.48 -15.28 -0.79
N ARG A 515 14.92 -15.67 0.37
CA ARG A 515 15.09 -17.01 0.96
C ARG A 515 14.58 -18.13 0.04
N HIS A 516 13.40 -17.95 -0.54
CA HIS A 516 12.75 -18.97 -1.35
C HIS A 516 12.64 -18.59 -2.83
N MET A 517 12.68 -17.30 -3.17
CA MET A 517 12.39 -16.77 -4.52
C MET A 517 10.98 -17.10 -5.03
N TYR A 518 10.15 -17.70 -4.18
CA TYR A 518 8.77 -18.10 -4.39
C TYR A 518 7.94 -17.73 -3.17
N TYR A 519 6.62 -17.90 -3.28
CA TYR A 519 5.70 -17.55 -2.23
C TYR A 519 5.78 -18.47 -1.00
N SER A 520 5.66 -17.84 0.17
CA SER A 520 5.33 -18.43 1.46
C SER A 520 4.12 -17.71 2.06
N ILE A 521 3.48 -18.27 3.10
CA ILE A 521 2.36 -17.60 3.78
C ILE A 521 2.85 -17.00 5.10
N CYS A 522 2.61 -15.71 5.27
CA CYS A 522 2.92 -14.92 6.45
C CYS A 522 1.63 -14.41 7.13
N TYR A 523 1.79 -13.76 8.28
CA TYR A 523 0.71 -13.33 9.16
C TYR A 523 0.92 -11.93 9.76
N ALA A 524 -0.18 -11.26 10.10
CA ALA A 524 -0.13 -10.00 10.84
C ALA A 524 -1.40 -9.78 11.65
N GLU A 525 -1.31 -8.92 12.64
CA GLU A 525 -2.44 -8.52 13.49
C GLU A 525 -2.62 -7.01 13.51
N SER A 526 -3.84 -6.55 13.69
CA SER A 526 -4.15 -5.12 13.76
C SER A 526 -5.32 -4.85 14.70
N ASP A 527 -5.25 -3.75 15.45
CA ASP A 527 -6.35 -3.28 16.31
C ASP A 527 -7.37 -2.43 15.54
N ASP A 528 -6.95 -1.80 14.44
CA ASP A 528 -7.75 -0.84 13.66
C ASP A 528 -7.96 -1.24 12.19
N GLY A 529 -7.38 -2.37 11.78
CA GLY A 529 -7.40 -2.86 10.41
C GLY A 529 -6.54 -2.05 9.44
N ILE A 530 -5.72 -1.11 9.91
CA ILE A 530 -4.89 -0.20 9.10
C ILE A 530 -3.41 -0.38 9.44
N HIS A 531 -3.05 -0.45 10.72
CA HIS A 531 -1.69 -0.63 11.21
C HIS A 531 -1.46 -2.08 11.62
N TRP A 532 -0.50 -2.76 10.98
CA TRP A 532 -0.35 -4.21 11.04
C TRP A 532 0.98 -4.61 11.69
N ARG A 533 0.91 -5.28 12.86
CA ARG A 533 2.08 -5.81 13.56
C ARG A 533 2.47 -7.20 13.07
N ARG A 534 3.78 -7.47 13.04
CA ARG A 534 4.39 -8.68 12.43
C ARG A 534 5.26 -9.49 13.39
N GLY A 535 5.18 -9.23 14.70
CA GLY A 535 6.02 -9.85 15.72
C GLY A 535 7.42 -9.23 15.80
N PRO A 536 8.09 -9.30 16.96
CA PRO A 536 9.43 -8.72 17.17
C PRO A 536 10.53 -9.45 16.39
N GLU A 537 10.50 -10.78 16.37
CA GLU A 537 11.61 -11.59 15.90
C GLU A 537 11.42 -12.02 14.43
N VAL A 538 12.55 -12.30 13.77
CA VAL A 538 12.56 -12.85 12.41
C VAL A 538 11.96 -14.26 12.46
N GLY A 539 10.84 -14.44 11.76
CA GLY A 539 10.12 -15.71 11.69
C GLY A 539 8.79 -15.74 12.46
N ASP A 540 8.52 -14.78 13.35
CA ASP A 540 7.29 -14.77 14.17
C ASP A 540 6.00 -14.77 13.33
N ASN A 541 6.03 -14.06 12.21
CA ASN A 541 4.91 -13.99 11.29
C ASN A 541 4.91 -15.06 10.19
N LEU A 542 5.88 -15.97 10.16
CA LEU A 542 6.01 -16.96 9.10
C LEU A 542 5.16 -18.19 9.41
N GLN A 543 4.02 -18.34 8.73
CA GLN A 543 2.97 -19.32 9.09
C GLN A 543 3.06 -20.63 8.32
N LEU A 544 3.27 -20.57 7.00
CA LEU A 544 3.35 -21.76 6.17
C LEU A 544 4.48 -21.63 5.17
N LEU A 545 5.36 -22.62 5.19
CA LEU A 545 6.57 -22.70 4.36
C LEU A 545 6.47 -23.79 3.31
N PRO A 546 7.12 -23.62 2.15
CA PRO A 546 7.39 -24.72 1.23
C PRO A 546 8.14 -25.85 1.95
N THR A 547 7.75 -27.10 1.74
CA THR A 547 8.35 -28.24 2.44
C THR A 547 8.27 -29.55 1.66
N GLY A 548 9.09 -30.52 2.06
CA GLY A 548 9.14 -31.86 1.48
C GLY A 548 9.58 -31.88 0.01
N ASN A 549 9.21 -32.95 -0.69
CA ASN A 549 9.59 -33.18 -2.09
C ASN A 549 8.39 -33.24 -3.05
N GLY A 550 7.20 -32.88 -2.57
CA GLY A 550 5.91 -33.08 -3.25
C GLY A 550 5.32 -31.83 -3.89
N TRP A 551 3.99 -31.78 -3.87
CA TRP A 551 3.14 -30.81 -4.57
C TRP A 551 3.36 -29.34 -4.14
N GLU A 552 3.91 -29.11 -2.94
CA GLU A 552 4.14 -27.78 -2.34
C GLU A 552 5.63 -27.50 -2.01
N LYS A 553 6.56 -28.32 -2.52
CA LYS A 553 8.00 -28.21 -2.18
C LYS A 553 8.64 -26.85 -2.49
N GLN A 554 8.07 -26.08 -3.42
CA GLN A 554 8.64 -24.84 -3.94
C GLN A 554 7.89 -23.61 -3.42
N MET A 555 6.57 -23.70 -3.28
CA MET A 555 5.75 -22.55 -2.88
C MET A 555 4.47 -22.97 -2.16
N VAL A 556 4.01 -22.07 -1.29
CA VAL A 556 2.67 -22.08 -0.72
C VAL A 556 2.11 -20.66 -0.80
N GLU A 557 0.90 -20.48 -1.34
CA GLU A 557 0.35 -19.15 -1.62
C GLU A 557 -1.18 -19.11 -1.65
N TYR A 558 -1.72 -17.89 -1.75
CA TYR A 558 -3.15 -17.57 -1.82
C TYR A 558 -3.94 -18.26 -0.69
N PRO A 559 -3.68 -17.87 0.58
CA PRO A 559 -4.43 -18.42 1.69
C PRO A 559 -5.92 -18.11 1.54
N SER A 560 -6.75 -18.99 2.05
CA SER A 560 -8.15 -18.74 2.38
C SER A 560 -8.40 -19.32 3.76
N VAL A 561 -8.74 -18.47 4.72
CA VAL A 561 -8.86 -18.85 6.13
C VAL A 561 -10.30 -18.74 6.59
N LEU A 562 -10.76 -19.77 7.29
CA LEU A 562 -12.07 -19.86 7.92
C LEU A 562 -11.93 -20.13 9.41
N ARG A 563 -12.85 -19.60 10.22
CA ARG A 563 -13.00 -19.94 11.63
C ARG A 563 -13.96 -21.11 11.79
N GLU A 564 -13.55 -22.11 12.57
CA GLU A 564 -14.30 -23.35 12.83
C GLU A 564 -14.32 -23.62 14.33
N GLY A 565 -15.25 -23.00 15.05
CA GLY A 565 -15.26 -23.07 16.52
C GLY A 565 -13.96 -22.51 17.11
N ASP A 566 -13.17 -23.37 17.73
CA ASP A 566 -11.90 -23.06 18.39
C ASP A 566 -10.67 -23.13 17.47
N HIS A 567 -10.80 -23.71 16.27
CA HIS A 567 -9.71 -23.82 15.31
C HIS A 567 -9.95 -22.99 14.04
N LEU A 568 -8.91 -22.89 13.23
CA LEU A 568 -8.93 -22.30 11.90
C LEU A 568 -8.70 -23.36 10.85
N ARG A 569 -9.34 -23.18 9.71
CA ARG A 569 -9.12 -23.94 8.47
C ARG A 569 -8.43 -23.04 7.46
N LEU A 570 -7.33 -23.51 6.90
CA LEU A 570 -6.62 -22.87 5.79
C LEU A 570 -6.83 -23.71 4.52
N PHE A 571 -7.12 -23.06 3.40
CA PHE A 571 -6.94 -23.61 2.06
C PHE A 571 -5.86 -22.79 1.35
N TYR A 572 -5.00 -23.43 0.57
CA TYR A 572 -3.88 -22.77 -0.08
C TYR A 572 -3.43 -23.49 -1.37
N CYS A 573 -2.77 -22.77 -2.25
CA CYS A 573 -2.17 -23.31 -3.47
C CYS A 573 -0.75 -23.82 -3.23
N GLY A 574 -0.41 -24.91 -3.91
CA GLY A 574 0.96 -25.43 -4.02
C GLY A 574 1.66 -24.94 -5.29
N ASN A 575 2.65 -25.72 -5.75
CA ASN A 575 3.60 -25.33 -6.79
C ASN A 575 2.96 -24.85 -8.11
N GLY A 576 3.69 -23.94 -8.76
CA GLY A 576 3.41 -23.49 -10.12
C GLY A 576 2.14 -22.66 -10.24
N TYR A 577 1.80 -21.89 -9.20
CA TYR A 577 0.58 -21.11 -9.13
C TYR A 577 -0.64 -22.01 -9.32
N GLY A 578 -0.80 -22.98 -8.42
CA GLY A 578 -1.89 -23.97 -8.42
C GLY A 578 -1.81 -25.05 -9.51
N ARG A 579 -0.69 -25.18 -10.22
CA ARG A 579 -0.43 -26.33 -11.11
C ARG A 579 -0.44 -27.66 -10.34
N ALA A 580 -0.04 -27.62 -9.07
CA ALA A 580 -0.07 -28.78 -8.20
C ALA A 580 -1.41 -28.95 -7.44
N GLY A 581 -2.37 -28.04 -7.63
CA GLY A 581 -3.67 -28.06 -6.96
C GLY A 581 -3.74 -27.23 -5.68
N ILE A 582 -4.81 -27.47 -4.93
CA ILE A 582 -5.13 -26.81 -3.66
C ILE A 582 -5.07 -27.83 -2.53
N GLY A 583 -4.42 -27.47 -1.44
CA GLY A 583 -4.38 -28.23 -0.20
C GLY A 583 -5.05 -27.49 0.95
N THR A 584 -5.08 -28.14 2.11
CA THR A 584 -5.69 -27.61 3.32
C THR A 584 -4.86 -27.93 4.56
N ALA A 585 -4.99 -27.09 5.59
CA ALA A 585 -4.39 -27.28 6.90
C ALA A 585 -5.36 -26.81 7.99
N VAL A 586 -5.17 -27.31 9.21
CA VAL A 586 -5.93 -26.91 10.39
C VAL A 586 -4.98 -26.29 11.42
N SER A 587 -5.42 -25.28 12.15
CA SER A 587 -4.62 -24.73 13.25
C SER A 587 -4.53 -25.72 14.41
N LYS A 588 -3.38 -25.71 15.11
CA LYS A 588 -3.19 -26.45 16.36
C LYS A 588 -4.00 -25.91 17.52
#